data_AF-A0A368F684-F1
#
_entry.id   AF-A0A368F684-F1
#
_cell.length_a   1.000
_cell.length_b   1.000
_cell.length_c   1.000
_cell.angle_alpha   90.00
_cell.angle_beta   90.00
_cell.angle_gamma   90.00
#
_symmetry.space_group_name_H-M   'P 1'
#
loop_
_entity.id
_entity.type
_entity.pdbx_description
1 polymer ?
#
loop_
_entity_poly.entity_id
_entity_poly.type
_entity_poly.pdbx_seq_one_letter_code
_entity_poly.pdbx_strand_id
1 'polypeptide(L)'
;MSCHSEKYLVSVPVWSGVNVAGVPLTEVSKVMSSKLSTESWEMDLHRQVVDSAYEIIKMKGYTCWGIGLSVAKITKHIMRNSRNVCALSTNVRVSELS
;
A
#
# COMPACT_ATOMS: atom_id res chain seq x y z
N MET A 1 -6.50 31.76 0.49
CA MET A 1 -7.55 30.84 -0.01
C MET A 1 -7.10 29.42 0.32
N SER A 2 -7.58 28.87 1.43
CA SER A 2 -7.30 27.48 1.81
C SER A 2 -8.04 26.54 0.87
N CYS A 3 -7.29 25.86 0.00
CA CYS A 3 -7.83 24.74 -0.74
C CYS A 3 -8.07 23.60 0.25
N HIS A 4 -9.32 23.39 0.66
CA HIS A 4 -9.75 22.12 1.24
C HIS A 4 -9.69 21.09 0.11
N SER A 5 -8.51 20.51 -0.10
CA SER A 5 -8.36 19.31 -0.92
C SER A 5 -8.95 18.14 -0.14
N GLU A 6 -10.17 17.78 -0.47
CA GLU A 6 -10.82 16.57 -0.02
C GLU A 6 -9.94 15.37 -0.42
N LYS A 7 -9.46 14.62 0.59
CA LYS A 7 -8.39 13.63 0.45
C LYS A 7 -8.92 12.35 -0.19
N TYR A 8 -8.94 12.27 -1.52
CA TYR A 8 -9.35 11.07 -2.26
C TYR A 8 -8.15 10.40 -2.97
N LEU A 9 -7.27 9.75 -2.22
CA LEU A 9 -6.40 8.71 -2.80
C LEU A 9 -7.17 7.38 -2.80
N VAL A 10 -7.50 6.90 -4.00
CA VAL A 10 -8.28 5.67 -4.24
C VAL A 10 -7.43 4.38 -4.17
N SER A 11 -6.54 4.29 -3.18
CA SER A 11 -5.81 3.05 -2.90
C SER A 11 -6.71 2.04 -2.20
N VAL A 12 -6.65 0.77 -2.61
CA VAL A 12 -7.45 -0.30 -2.00
C VAL A 12 -6.53 -1.27 -1.27
N PRO A 13 -6.66 -1.44 0.06
CA PRO A 13 -5.95 -2.47 0.79
C PRO A 13 -6.62 -3.85 0.57
N VAL A 14 -5.87 -4.83 0.08
CA VAL A 14 -6.38 -6.19 -0.17
C VAL A 14 -6.11 -7.08 1.05
N TRP A 15 -6.96 -6.96 2.09
CA TRP A 15 -6.79 -7.67 3.36
C TRP A 15 -6.82 -9.19 3.26
N SER A 16 -7.57 -9.73 2.30
CA SER A 16 -7.64 -11.17 2.05
C SER A 16 -6.29 -11.80 1.65
N GLY A 17 -5.35 -11.00 1.13
CA GLY A 17 -4.01 -11.47 0.75
C GLY A 17 -2.95 -11.28 1.85
N VAL A 18 -3.27 -10.59 2.95
CA VAL A 18 -2.30 -10.26 3.99
C VAL A 18 -2.05 -11.47 4.88
N ASN A 19 -0.80 -11.91 4.94
CA ASN A 19 -0.39 -13.09 5.67
C ASN A 19 1.01 -12.93 6.28
N VAL A 20 1.29 -13.69 7.32
CA VAL A 20 2.61 -13.83 7.93
C VAL A 20 2.98 -15.31 7.92
N ALA A 21 4.08 -15.66 7.24
CA ALA A 21 4.50 -17.05 7.05
C ALA A 21 3.40 -17.97 6.46
N GLY A 22 2.52 -17.41 5.61
CA GLY A 22 1.41 -18.13 4.99
C GLY A 22 0.14 -18.22 5.85
N VAL A 23 0.18 -17.79 7.11
CA VAL A 23 -1.02 -17.74 7.98
C VAL A 23 -1.75 -16.42 7.74
N PRO A 24 -3.04 -16.44 7.39
CA PRO A 24 -3.80 -15.22 7.16
C PRO A 24 -3.91 -14.42 8.46
N LEU A 25 -3.83 -13.10 8.35
CA LEU A 25 -3.79 -12.22 9.52
C LEU A 25 -5.09 -12.26 10.35
N THR A 26 -6.20 -12.67 9.73
CA THR A 26 -7.50 -12.92 10.38
C THR A 26 -7.49 -14.13 11.32
N GLU A 27 -6.60 -15.10 11.13
CA GLU A 27 -6.41 -16.22 12.06
C GLU A 27 -5.47 -15.85 13.19
N VAL A 28 -4.39 -15.12 12.87
CA VAL A 28 -3.44 -14.60 13.86
C VAL A 28 -4.14 -13.69 14.87
N SER A 29 -5.06 -12.84 14.42
CA SER A 29 -5.81 -11.92 15.29
C SER A 29 -6.72 -12.64 16.28
N LYS A 30 -7.31 -13.79 15.89
CA LYS A 30 -8.13 -14.62 16.77
C LYS A 30 -7.32 -15.28 17.88
N VAL A 31 -6.11 -15.74 17.56
CA VAL A 31 -5.19 -16.37 18.53
C VAL A 31 -4.61 -15.33 19.50
N MET A 32 -4.35 -14.11 19.04
CA MET A 32 -3.88 -13.01 19.88
C MET A 32 -4.99 -12.31 20.69
N SER A 33 -6.08 -13.04 21.01
CA SER A 33 -7.25 -12.57 21.78
C SER A 33 -6.85 -11.77 23.03
N SER A 34 -6.86 -10.44 22.91
CA SER A 34 -6.99 -9.41 23.97
C SER A 34 -6.57 -8.01 23.50
N LYS A 35 -5.83 -7.85 22.39
CA LYS A 35 -5.40 -6.50 21.91
C LYS A 35 -5.80 -6.12 20.48
N LEU A 36 -6.17 -7.09 19.63
CA LEU A 36 -6.66 -6.83 18.27
C LEU A 36 -8.20 -6.89 18.16
N SER A 37 -8.93 -6.95 19.29
CA SER A 37 -10.39 -7.09 19.34
C SER A 37 -11.14 -5.80 19.02
N THR A 38 -10.66 -4.98 18.10
CA THR A 38 -11.42 -3.82 17.61
C THR A 38 -11.12 -3.69 16.14
N GLU A 39 -12.15 -3.88 15.31
CA GLU A 39 -12.15 -3.83 13.85
C GLU A 39 -11.60 -2.51 13.24
N SER A 40 -11.03 -1.61 14.03
CA SER A 40 -10.51 -0.32 13.55
C SER A 40 -9.09 -0.41 12.99
N TRP A 41 -8.27 -1.36 13.44
CA TRP A 41 -6.82 -1.28 13.20
C TRP A 41 -6.45 -1.42 11.72
N GLU A 42 -7.15 -2.25 10.94
CA GLU A 42 -6.92 -2.42 9.49
C GLU A 42 -7.14 -1.10 8.75
N MET A 43 -8.29 -0.47 9.00
CA MET A 43 -8.65 0.81 8.40
C MET A 43 -7.71 1.93 8.86
N ASP A 44 -7.36 1.96 10.15
CA ASP A 44 -6.42 2.92 10.71
C ASP A 44 -5.01 2.76 10.12
N LEU A 45 -4.56 1.54 9.87
CA LEU A 45 -3.26 1.27 9.24
C LEU A 45 -3.26 1.75 7.80
N HIS A 46 -4.31 1.44 7.03
CA HIS A 46 -4.42 1.92 5.66
C HIS A 46 -4.48 3.45 5.60
N ARG A 47 -5.26 4.06 6.49
CA ARG A 47 -5.34 5.51 6.63
C ARG A 47 -4.00 6.14 6.95
N GLN A 48 -3.23 5.56 7.88
CA GLN A 48 -1.88 6.02 8.20
C GLN A 48 -0.95 5.95 6.99
N VAL A 49 -1.02 4.90 6.16
CA VAL A 49 -0.22 4.81 4.93
C VAL A 49 -0.56 5.97 3.99
N VAL A 50 -1.84 6.25 3.75
CA VAL A 50 -2.30 7.35 2.91
C VAL A 50 -1.89 8.71 3.48
N ASP A 51 -2.14 8.93 4.77
CA ASP A 51 -1.87 10.19 5.45
C ASP A 51 -0.36 10.47 5.58
N SER A 52 0.49 9.45 5.71
CA SER A 52 1.94 9.62 5.87
C SER A 52 2.60 10.36 4.70
N ALA A 53 2.15 10.10 3.47
CA ALA A 53 2.68 10.80 2.30
C ALA A 53 2.38 12.31 2.37
N TYR A 54 1.17 12.67 2.80
CA TYR A 54 0.77 14.06 2.99
C TYR A 54 1.49 14.72 4.16
N GLU A 55 1.71 13.98 5.25
CA GLU A 55 2.44 14.48 6.41
C GLU A 55 3.89 14.84 6.03
N ILE A 56 4.56 13.97 5.27
CA ILE A 56 5.92 14.23 4.76
C ILE A 56 5.94 15.49 3.88
N ILE A 57 4.97 15.61 2.96
CA ILE A 57 4.87 16.80 2.10
C ILE A 57 4.61 18.06 2.94
N LYS A 58 3.77 17.98 3.97
CA LYS A 58 3.49 19.12 4.86
C LYS A 58 4.74 19.55 5.64
N MET A 59 5.56 18.60 6.09
CA MET A 59 6.76 18.90 6.88
C MET A 59 7.93 19.38 6.02
N LYS A 60 8.22 18.71 4.90
CA LYS A 60 9.43 18.94 4.10
C LYS A 60 9.16 19.64 2.76
N GLY A 61 7.91 19.71 2.32
CA GLY A 61 7.51 20.26 1.03
C GLY A 61 7.58 19.27 -0.14
N TYR A 62 8.18 18.09 0.04
CA TYR A 62 8.38 17.10 -1.02
C TYR A 62 8.64 15.69 -0.46
N THR A 63 8.56 14.68 -1.33
CA THR A 63 8.99 13.30 -1.06
C THR A 63 10.07 12.90 -2.07
N CYS A 64 11.17 12.28 -1.62
CA CYS A 64 12.29 11.92 -2.50
C CYS A 64 12.87 10.53 -2.22
N TRP A 65 13.17 10.22 -0.95
CA TRP A 65 13.83 8.96 -0.59
C TRP A 65 12.95 7.73 -0.83
N GLY A 66 11.68 7.78 -0.39
CA GLY A 66 10.74 6.67 -0.54
C GLY A 66 10.48 6.33 -2.01
N ILE A 67 10.24 7.34 -2.85
CA ILE A 67 10.06 7.15 -4.29
C ILE A 67 11.36 6.71 -4.98
N GLY A 68 12.52 7.28 -4.62
CA GLY A 68 13.82 6.91 -5.18
C GLY A 68 14.17 5.44 -4.93
N LEU A 69 13.96 4.95 -3.71
CA LEU A 69 14.18 3.54 -3.38
C LEU A 69 13.20 2.61 -4.13
N SER A 70 11.95 3.05 -4.29
CA SER A 70 10.93 2.29 -5.02
C SER A 70 11.30 2.13 -6.50
N VAL A 71 11.71 3.22 -7.16
CA VAL A 71 12.18 3.21 -8.55
C VAL A 71 13.42 2.34 -8.71
N ALA A 72 14.42 2.49 -7.83
CA ALA A 72 15.63 1.67 -7.86
C ALA A 72 15.32 0.16 -7.76
N LYS A 73 14.34 -0.22 -6.93
CA LYS A 73 13.89 -1.62 -6.79
C LYS A 73 13.23 -2.12 -8.09
N ILE A 74 12.37 -1.32 -8.71
CA ILE A 74 11.73 -1.67 -10.00
C ILE A 74 12.79 -1.85 -11.09
N THR A 75 13.70 -0.88 -11.25
CA THR A 75 14.78 -0.95 -12.23
C THR A 75 15.66 -2.18 -12.00
N LYS A 76 15.97 -2.52 -10.75
CA LYS A 76 16.71 -3.74 -10.41
C LYS A 76 16.00 -5.01 -10.89
N HIS A 77 14.69 -5.11 -10.70
CA HIS A 77 13.91 -6.28 -11.16
C HIS A 77 13.90 -6.39 -12.69
N ILE A 78 13.76 -5.25 -13.40
CA ILE A 78 13.78 -5.20 -14.86
C ILE A 78 15.16 -5.62 -15.37
N MET A 79 16.23 -4.99 -14.87
CA MET A 79 17.60 -5.24 -15.32
C MET A 79 18.09 -6.66 -15.08
N ARG A 80 17.62 -7.29 -14.00
CA ARG A 80 17.96 -8.68 -13.69
C ARG A 80 16.97 -9.71 -14.23
N ASN A 81 15.93 -9.28 -14.96
CA ASN A 81 14.84 -10.14 -15.43
C ASN A 81 14.31 -11.08 -14.33
N SER A 82 14.20 -10.59 -13.09
CA SER A 82 13.95 -11.43 -11.92
C SER A 82 12.48 -11.87 -11.78
N ARG A 83 11.59 -11.33 -12.63
CA ARG A 83 10.15 -11.66 -12.68
C ARG A 83 9.42 -11.51 -11.34
N ASN A 84 9.87 -10.56 -10.51
CA ASN A 84 9.20 -10.23 -9.26
C ASN A 84 7.84 -9.57 -9.52
N VAL A 85 6.84 -9.93 -8.71
CA VAL A 85 5.52 -9.28 -8.72
C VAL A 85 5.60 -7.95 -7.98
N CYS A 86 5.11 -6.87 -8.60
CA CYS A 86 5.07 -5.53 -8.04
C CYS A 86 3.71 -4.87 -8.37
N ALA A 87 3.13 -4.14 -7.42
CA ALA A 87 1.91 -3.36 -7.65
C ALA A 87 2.27 -2.06 -8.39
N LEU A 88 2.09 -2.05 -9.70
CA LEU A 88 2.39 -0.92 -10.59
C LEU A 88 1.14 -0.56 -11.41
N SER A 89 1.11 0.67 -11.93
CA SER A 89 0.09 1.05 -12.90
C SER A 89 0.31 0.29 -14.21
N THR A 90 -0.75 -0.33 -14.72
CA THR A 90 -0.76 -1.04 -16.00
C THR A 90 -2.15 -0.96 -16.63
N ASN A 91 -2.25 -1.30 -17.91
CA ASN A 91 -3.54 -1.41 -18.58
C ASN A 91 -4.31 -2.63 -18.04
N VAL A 92 -5.44 -2.38 -17.39
CA VAL A 92 -6.32 -3.43 -16.82
C VAL A 92 -7.42 -3.84 -17.81
N ARG A 93 -7.56 -3.15 -18.94
CA ARG A 93 -8.54 -3.54 -19.96
C ARG A 93 -8.17 -4.93 -20.48
N VAL A 94 -9.04 -5.88 -20.19
CA VAL A 94 -9.04 -7.17 -20.84
C VAL A 94 -9.61 -6.92 -22.23
N SER A 95 -8.75 -6.88 -23.24
CA SER A 95 -9.22 -7.08 -24.61
C SER A 95 -9.79 -8.49 -24.66
N GLU A 96 -11.10 -8.62 -24.87
CA GLU A 96 -11.68 -9.88 -25.33
C GLU A 96 -10.88 -10.32 -26.55
N LEU A 97 -10.06 -11.36 -26.38
CA LEU A 97 -9.48 -12.05 -27.52
C LEU A 97 -10.65 -12.71 -28.25
N SER A 98 -10.98 -12.18 -29.43
CA SER A 98 -11.70 -12.90 -30.47
C SER A 98 -10.80 -13.92 -31.17
#